data_AF-G4YVM5-F1
#
_entry.id   AF-G4YVM5-F1
#
_cell.length_a   1.000
_cell.length_b   1.000
_cell.length_c   1.000
_cell.angle_alpha   90.00
_cell.angle_beta   90.00
_cell.angle_gamma   90.00
#
_symmetry.space_group_name_H-M   'P 1'
#
loop_
_entity.id
_entity.type
_entity.pdbx_description
1 polymer ?
#
loop_
_entity_poly.entity_id
_entity_poly.type
_entity_poly.pdbx_seq_one_letter_code
_entity_poly.pdbx_strand_id
1 'polypeptide(L)' 'LAFPSPKCTFNLASFVALFHLLCVADRLGVKGFHVAGDSELVIRTLNTRTPPHAARLRAWFLKCRHMADKVRVASW' A
#
# COMPACT_ATOMS: atom_id res chain seq x y z
N LEU A 1 11.75 -2.68 -20.13
CA LEU A 1 11.54 -1.23 -20.23
C LEU A 1 10.12 -0.90 -19.80
N ALA A 2 9.94 -0.35 -18.60
CA ALA A 2 8.63 0.13 -18.14
C ALA A 2 8.50 1.60 -18.54
N PHE A 3 7.60 1.91 -19.47
CA PHE A 3 7.31 3.29 -19.85
C PHE A 3 6.39 3.91 -18.79
N PRO A 4 6.77 5.02 -18.13
CA PRO A 4 5.89 5.69 -17.18
C PRO A 4 4.73 6.32 -17.96
N SER A 5 3.52 5.79 -17.74
CA SER A 5 2.30 6.45 -18.20
C SER A 5 2.14 7.78 -17.46
N PRO A 6 1.83 8.90 -18.13
CA PRO A 6 1.57 10.19 -17.49
C PRO A 6 0.46 10.15 -16.43
N LYS A 7 -0.41 9.13 -16.51
CA LYS A 7 -1.52 8.90 -15.58
C LYS A 7 -1.17 7.93 -14.43
N CYS A 8 -0.02 7.27 -14.46
CA CYS A 8 0.41 6.33 -13.42
C CYS A 8 1.63 6.93 -12.71
N THR A 9 1.37 7.72 -11.66
CA THR A 9 2.44 8.21 -10.80
C THR A 9 3.05 7.04 -10.05
N PHE A 10 4.36 7.07 -9.80
CA PHE A 10 5.10 6.06 -9.03
C PHE A 10 4.32 5.59 -7.78
N ASN A 11 3.79 6.55 -7.01
CA ASN A 11 2.99 6.29 -5.79
C ASN A 11 1.75 5.43 -6.04
N LEU A 12 1.07 5.60 -7.18
CA LEU A 12 -0.09 4.78 -7.53
C LEU A 12 0.32 3.33 -7.77
N ALA A 13 1.41 3.12 -8.51
CA ALA A 13 1.94 1.78 -8.76
C ALA A 13 2.38 1.10 -7.45
N SER A 14 3.04 1.84 -6.55
CA SER A 14 3.43 1.34 -5.23
C SER A 14 2.21 0.93 -4.39
N PHE A 15 1.13 1.73 -4.38
CA PHE A 15 -0.11 1.33 -3.69
C PHE A 15 -0.76 0.07 -4.28
N VAL A 16 -0.80 -0.05 -5.61
CA VAL A 16 -1.37 -1.22 -6.28
C VAL A 16 -0.56 -2.48 -5.96
N ALA A 17 0.76 -2.39 -6.04
CA ALA A 17 1.66 -3.49 -5.71
C ALA A 17 1.48 -3.94 -4.24
N LEU A 18 1.44 -2.98 -3.31
CA LEU A 18 1.21 -3.26 -1.91
C LEU A 18 -0.17 -3.90 -1.66
N PHE A 19 -1.22 -3.42 -2.31
CA PHE A 19 -2.54 -4.03 -2.18
C PHE A 19 -2.54 -5.51 -2.58
N HIS A 20 -1.89 -5.85 -3.69
CA HIS A 20 -1.75 -7.24 -4.11
C HIS A 20 -0.94 -8.08 -3.12
N LEU A 21 0.17 -7.55 -2.58
CA LEU A 21 0.95 -8.21 -1.53
C LEU A 21 0.05 -8.55 -0.31
N LEU A 22 -0.73 -7.58 0.17
CA LEU A 22 -1.61 -7.78 1.33
C LEU A 22 -2.73 -8.81 1.03
N CYS A 23 -3.28 -8.80 -0.18
CA CYS A 23 -4.24 -9.82 -0.61
C CYS A 23 -3.63 -11.22 -0.67
N VAL A 24 -2.38 -11.35 -1.13
CA VAL A 24 -1.67 -12.65 -1.12
C VAL A 24 -1.40 -13.09 0.31
N ALA A 25 -0.94 -12.21 1.19
CA ALA A 25 -0.73 -12.53 2.60
C ALA A 25 -2.02 -13.01 3.28
N ASP A 26 -3.14 -12.35 3.03
CA ASP A 26 -4.46 -12.75 3.52
C ASP A 26 -4.86 -14.14 3.02
N ARG A 27 -4.68 -14.42 1.72
CA ARG A 27 -4.95 -15.75 1.13
C ARG A 27 -4.07 -16.86 1.72
N LEU A 28 -2.82 -16.54 2.04
CA LEU A 28 -1.86 -17.48 2.64
C LEU A 28 -2.01 -17.58 4.16
N GLY A 29 -2.89 -16.78 4.79
CA GLY A 29 -3.06 -16.74 6.25
C GLY A 29 -1.87 -16.12 6.99
N VAL A 30 -0.95 -15.44 6.29
CA VAL A 30 0.22 -14.78 6.88
C VAL A 30 -0.21 -13.50 7.58
N LYS A 31 0.21 -13.33 8.84
CA LYS A 31 -0.16 -12.19 9.69
C LYS A 31 1.03 -11.70 10.49
N GLY A 32 0.99 -10.45 10.97
CA GLY A 32 2.00 -9.94 11.89
C GLY A 32 3.37 -9.65 11.27
N PHE A 33 3.43 -9.40 9.95
CA PHE A 33 4.68 -9.19 9.24
C PHE A 33 5.07 -7.71 9.13
N HIS A 34 6.36 -7.48 8.90
CA HIS A 34 6.92 -6.18 8.54
C HIS A 34 6.85 -5.99 7.03
N VAL A 35 6.40 -4.81 6.58
CA VAL A 35 6.32 -4.44 5.16
C VAL A 35 7.44 -3.46 4.84
N ALA A 36 8.51 -3.94 4.20
CA ALA A 36 9.56 -3.06 3.70
C ALA A 36 9.26 -2.60 2.26
N GLY A 37 9.46 -1.30 1.98
CA GLY A 37 9.30 -0.72 0.65
C GLY A 37 10.03 0.60 0.48
N ASP A 38 10.33 0.96 -0.76
CA ASP A 38 11.07 2.18 -1.14
C ASP A 38 10.18 3.43 -1.27
N SER A 39 8.86 3.24 -1.35
CA SER A 39 7.92 4.35 -1.47
C SER A 39 7.67 5.00 -0.10
N GLU A 40 8.49 6.01 0.22
CA GLU A 40 8.38 6.80 1.46
C GLU A 40 6.94 7.29 1.70
N LEU A 41 6.26 7.77 0.65
CA LEU A 41 4.88 8.25 0.77
C LEU A 41 3.92 7.13 1.20
N VAL A 42 3.99 5.96 0.58
CA VAL A 42 3.08 4.84 0.90
C VAL A 42 3.35 4.32 2.31
N ILE A 43 4.63 4.09 2.65
CA ILE A 43 5.05 3.64 3.97
C ILE A 43 4.62 4.65 5.05
N ARG A 44 4.96 5.93 4.87
CA ARG A 44 4.61 6.99 5.83
C ARG A 44 3.11 7.12 6.02
N THR A 45 2.34 7.21 4.93
CA THR A 45 0.87 7.40 5.03
C THR A 45 0.19 6.23 5.73
N LEU A 46 0.63 5.00 5.48
CA LEU A 46 0.06 3.82 6.12
C LEU A 46 0.51 3.66 7.57
N ASN A 47 1.76 4.01 7.89
CA ASN A 47 2.27 4.04 9.25
C ASN A 47 1.54 5.09 10.09
N THR A 48 1.43 6.33 9.60
CA THR A 48 0.76 7.44 10.32
C THR A 48 -0.76 7.39 10.20
N ARG A 49 -1.31 6.47 9.40
CA ARG A 49 -2.73 6.36 9.06
C ARG A 49 -3.31 7.66 8.50
N THR A 50 -2.48 8.49 7.88
CA THR A 50 -2.89 9.78 7.32
C THR A 50 -3.11 9.65 5.83
N PRO A 51 -4.33 9.86 5.31
CA PRO A 51 -4.60 9.72 3.89
C PRO A 51 -3.86 10.81 3.08
N PRO A 52 -3.33 10.48 1.89
CA PRO A 52 -2.73 11.48 1.00
C PRO A 52 -3.77 12.50 0.51
N HIS A 53 -3.33 13.71 0.12
CA HIS A 53 -4.25 14.77 -0.31
C HIS A 53 -4.97 14.42 -1.63
N ALA A 54 -4.26 13.80 -2.58
CA ALA A 54 -4.80 13.45 -3.89
C ALA A 54 -5.92 12.40 -3.79
N ALA A 55 -7.12 12.75 -4.25
CA ALA A 55 -8.32 11.89 -4.17
C ALA A 55 -8.10 10.48 -4.74
N ARG A 56 -7.39 10.37 -5.87
CA ARG A 56 -7.08 9.08 -6.49
C ARG A 56 -6.21 8.18 -5.60
N LEU A 57 -5.28 8.76 -4.84
CA LEU A 57 -4.45 8.00 -3.90
C LEU A 57 -5.22 7.67 -2.62
N ARG A 58 -6.18 8.49 -2.19
CA ARG A 58 -7.02 8.20 -1.01
C ARG A 58 -7.78 6.89 -1.15
N ALA A 59 -8.38 6.65 -2.32
CA ALA A 59 -9.10 5.40 -2.57
C ALA A 59 -8.19 4.17 -2.41
N TRP A 60 -6.94 4.25 -2.87
CA TRP A 60 -5.95 3.19 -2.74
C TRP A 60 -5.39 3.06 -1.32
N PHE A 61 -5.15 4.17 -0.65
CA PHE A 61 -4.79 4.21 0.77
C PHE A 61 -5.83 3.46 1.61
N LEU A 62 -7.13 3.73 1.41
CA LEU A 62 -8.20 3.06 2.17
C LEU A 62 -8.22 1.55 1.94
N LYS A 63 -8.04 1.11 0.69
CA LYS A 63 -7.94 -0.33 0.35
C LYS A 63 -6.75 -1.00 1.04
N CYS A 64 -5.58 -0.37 0.96
CA CYS A 64 -4.37 -0.89 1.60
C CYS A 64 -4.49 -0.90 3.13
N ARG A 65 -5.03 0.16 3.72
CA ARG A 65 -5.28 0.29 5.16
C ARG A 65 -6.18 -0.83 5.65
N HIS A 66 -7.31 -1.05 4.99
CA HIS A 66 -8.26 -2.11 5.34
C HIS A 66 -7.59 -3.48 5.31
N MET A 67 -6.86 -3.80 4.24
CA MET A 67 -6.18 -5.09 4.14
C MET A 67 -5.04 -5.23 5.14
N ALA A 68 -4.29 -4.16 5.40
CA ALA A 68 -3.21 -4.16 6.38
C ALA A 68 -3.72 -4.41 7.80
N ASP A 69 -4.87 -3.83 8.15
CA ASP A 69 -5.56 -4.12 9.41
C ASP A 69 -6.03 -5.59 9.46
N LYS A 70 -6.58 -6.11 8.36
CA LYS A 70 -7.04 -7.50 8.26
C LYS A 70 -5.91 -8.52 8.48
N VAL A 71 -4.75 -8.31 7.84
CA VAL A 71 -3.57 -9.18 8.00
C VAL A 71 -2.69 -8.80 9.20
N ARG A 72 -3.08 -7.78 9.98
CA ARG A 72 -2.35 -7.31 11.15
C ARG A 72 -0.89 -7.00 10.83
N VAL A 73 -0.62 -6.16 9.83
CA VAL A 73 0.75 -5.65 9.57
C VAL A 73 1.32 -5.11 10.87
N ALA A 74 2.49 -5.61 11.27
CA ALA A 74 3.11 -5.29 12.55
C ALA A 74 3.89 -3.97 12.49
N SER A 75 4.58 -3.73 11.37
CA SER A 75 5.38 -2.53 11.13
C SER A 75 5.57 -2.28 9.64
N TRP A 76 6.00 -1.07 9.30
CA TRP A 76 6.22 -0.55 7.96
C TRP A 76 7.67 -0.10 7.80
#